data_AF-A0A8T1M5C1-F1
#
_entry.id   AF-A0A8T1M5C1-F1
#
_cell.length_a   1.000
_cell.length_b   1.000
_cell.length_c   1.000
_cell.angle_alpha   90.00
_cell.angle_beta   90.00
_cell.angle_gamma   90.00
#
_symmetry.space_group_name_H-M   'P 1'
#
loop_
_entity.id
_entity.type
_entity.pdbx_description
1 polymer ?
#
loop_
_entity_poly.entity_id
_entity_poly.type
_entity_poly.pdbx_seq_one_letter_code
_entity_poly.pdbx_strand_id
1 'polypeptide(L)'
;MWIMACKQRYEQLQRKRPRLYSADFHVCDCTADLSDNVLRDRKFHLVSCQFSLHYAFESLPKALQFFKNVSCCLRPGGFFIATIPNAYEIVRRAKEAYAASNIPEQQSENDVTFGNSIYSIRFRSGSFSKLVEDPVNADSPTGVSELIQFPLLGARYDFHLEGVVDCPEFLIYPPLLNELASAHGLVPVSPPLSFAAFFHESVCRSRGIERPLDLLIRMNALETWKNPRMSYPENFKQVASDEPKAYAHAEQRVNEDEACRHSKFLGTISQAEWEVINLYSVVAFRRA
;
A
#
# COMPACT_ATOMS: atom_id res chain seq x y z
N MET A 1 18.76 -6.22 -12.67
CA MET A 1 19.25 -6.88 -11.44
C MET A 1 18.17 -7.77 -10.79
N TRP A 2 16.96 -7.25 -10.53
CA TRP A 2 15.89 -7.97 -9.82
C TRP A 2 15.35 -9.23 -10.49
N ILE A 3 15.12 -9.21 -11.82
CA ILE A 3 14.62 -10.41 -12.55
C ILE A 3 15.61 -11.57 -12.49
N MET A 4 16.92 -11.28 -12.50
CA MET A 4 17.95 -12.32 -12.37
C MET A 4 17.94 -12.95 -10.96
N ALA A 5 17.77 -12.14 -9.92
CA ALA A 5 17.61 -12.66 -8.55
C ALA A 5 16.34 -13.51 -8.41
N CYS A 6 15.23 -13.12 -9.05
CA CYS A 6 14.00 -13.90 -9.10
C CYS A 6 14.22 -15.27 -9.78
N LYS A 7 14.85 -15.27 -10.96
CA LYS A 7 15.20 -16.49 -11.69
C LYS A 7 16.09 -17.41 -10.86
N GLN A 8 17.12 -16.86 -10.21
CA GLN A 8 18.02 -17.65 -9.35
C GLN A 8 17.28 -18.30 -8.18
N ARG A 9 16.35 -17.58 -7.52
CA ARG A 9 15.51 -18.15 -6.46
C ARG A 9 14.62 -19.27 -6.98
N TYR A 10 14.01 -19.10 -8.15
CA TYR A 10 13.22 -20.16 -8.78
C TYR A 10 14.06 -21.41 -9.06
N GLU A 11 15.25 -21.26 -9.62
CA GLU A 11 16.16 -22.40 -9.89
C GLU A 11 16.60 -23.10 -8.59
N GLN A 12 16.81 -22.34 -7.50
CA GLN A 12 17.11 -22.93 -6.18
C GLN A 12 15.93 -23.75 -5.65
N LEU A 13 14.69 -23.27 -5.83
CA LEU A 13 13.48 -23.98 -5.45
C LEU A 13 13.26 -25.22 -6.31
N GLN A 14 13.48 -25.13 -7.62
CA GLN A 14 13.32 -26.23 -8.56
C GLN A 14 14.25 -27.40 -8.23
N ARG A 15 15.49 -27.13 -7.81
CA ARG A 15 16.43 -28.16 -7.32
C ARG A 15 15.90 -28.92 -6.10
N LYS A 16 15.11 -28.26 -5.24
CA LYS A 16 14.53 -28.85 -4.02
C LYS A 16 13.13 -29.46 -4.27
N ARG A 17 12.44 -29.03 -5.32
CA ARG A 17 11.05 -29.39 -5.63
C ARG A 17 10.90 -29.80 -7.09
N PRO A 18 11.03 -31.10 -7.41
CA PRO A 18 11.01 -31.60 -8.79
C PRO A 18 9.70 -31.33 -9.55
N ARG A 19 8.57 -31.11 -8.84
CA ARG A 19 7.24 -30.81 -9.40
C ARG A 19 6.85 -29.34 -9.21
N LEU A 20 7.78 -28.40 -9.41
CA LEU A 20 7.48 -26.98 -9.41
C LEU A 20 6.82 -26.57 -10.74
N TYR A 21 6.01 -25.51 -10.72
CA TYR A 21 5.44 -24.93 -11.94
C TYR A 21 6.54 -24.45 -12.90
N SER A 22 6.28 -24.44 -14.21
CA SER A 22 7.16 -23.80 -15.20
C SER A 22 7.14 -22.28 -15.06
N ALA A 23 8.28 -21.62 -15.29
CA ALA A 23 8.38 -20.16 -15.18
C ALA A 23 9.21 -19.56 -16.33
N ASP A 24 8.73 -18.43 -16.84
CA ASP A 24 9.43 -17.56 -17.79
C ASP A 24 9.75 -16.22 -17.12
N PHE A 25 10.92 -15.65 -17.41
CA PHE A 25 11.43 -14.44 -16.76
C PHE A 25 11.76 -13.37 -17.81
N HIS A 26 11.10 -12.22 -17.71
CA HIS A 26 11.23 -11.13 -18.69
C HIS A 26 11.63 -9.83 -17.99
N VAL A 27 12.58 -9.10 -18.61
CA VAL A 27 12.88 -7.71 -18.26
C VAL A 27 12.13 -6.84 -19.26
N CYS A 28 11.12 -6.13 -18.79
CA CYS A 28 10.31 -5.26 -19.64
C CYS A 28 9.71 -4.09 -18.84
N ASP A 29 9.43 -3.00 -19.53
CA ASP A 29 8.59 -1.93 -19.01
C ASP A 29 7.11 -2.31 -19.26
N CYS A 30 6.38 -2.59 -18.19
CA CYS A 30 4.96 -2.97 -18.28
C CYS A 30 4.04 -1.82 -18.73
N THR A 31 4.56 -0.61 -18.86
CA THR A 31 3.88 0.57 -19.41
C THR A 31 4.19 0.80 -20.90
N ALA A 32 5.03 -0.04 -21.52
CA ALA A 32 5.28 -0.08 -22.95
C ALA A 32 4.44 -1.18 -23.64
N ASP A 33 4.41 -1.20 -24.98
CA ASP A 33 3.72 -2.27 -25.72
C ASP A 33 4.47 -3.61 -25.59
N LEU A 34 3.79 -4.62 -25.05
CA LEU A 34 4.33 -5.96 -24.83
C LEU A 34 3.73 -7.02 -25.77
N SER A 35 2.82 -6.63 -26.67
CA SER A 35 2.03 -7.53 -27.52
C SER A 35 2.89 -8.45 -28.38
N ASP A 36 3.91 -7.89 -29.05
CA ASP A 36 4.78 -8.65 -29.94
C ASP A 36 5.88 -9.44 -29.24
N ASN A 37 6.09 -9.22 -27.93
CA ASN A 37 7.21 -9.82 -27.20
C ASN A 37 6.72 -10.79 -26.13
N VAL A 38 6.48 -10.29 -24.91
CA VAL A 38 6.19 -11.10 -23.72
C VAL A 38 4.80 -11.70 -23.80
N LEU A 39 3.83 -10.98 -24.37
CA LEU A 39 2.42 -11.36 -24.35
C LEU A 39 1.97 -12.10 -25.61
N ARG A 40 2.85 -12.27 -26.60
CA ARG A 40 2.55 -12.94 -27.87
C ARG A 40 2.01 -14.34 -27.60
N ASP A 41 0.77 -14.60 -28.01
CA ASP A 41 0.04 -15.86 -27.86
C ASP A 41 -0.13 -16.37 -26.41
N ARG A 42 0.09 -15.52 -25.40
CA ARG A 42 -0.06 -15.90 -23.98
C ARG A 42 -1.37 -15.38 -23.40
N LYS A 43 -2.05 -16.24 -22.64
CA LYS A 43 -3.26 -15.91 -21.89
C LYS A 43 -3.20 -16.44 -20.47
N PHE A 44 -3.48 -15.60 -19.50
CA PHE A 44 -3.40 -15.87 -18.06
C PHE A 44 -4.79 -15.90 -17.42
N HIS A 45 -4.93 -16.70 -16.37
CA HIS A 45 -6.13 -16.69 -15.51
C HIS A 45 -6.03 -15.61 -14.42
N LEU A 46 -4.80 -15.23 -14.05
CA LEU A 46 -4.50 -14.29 -13.00
C LEU A 46 -3.32 -13.40 -13.42
N VAL A 47 -3.47 -12.09 -13.26
CA VAL A 47 -2.37 -11.13 -13.27
C VAL A 47 -2.26 -10.54 -11.86
N SER A 48 -1.06 -10.58 -11.29
CA SER A 48 -0.78 -10.10 -9.93
C SER A 48 0.25 -8.98 -9.97
N CYS A 49 -0.11 -7.79 -9.50
CA CYS A 49 0.74 -6.60 -9.49
C CYS A 49 0.87 -6.07 -8.06
N GLN A 50 1.89 -6.54 -7.34
CA GLN A 50 2.09 -6.20 -5.93
C GLN A 50 3.05 -5.02 -5.81
N PHE A 51 2.61 -3.92 -5.19
CA PHE A 51 3.40 -2.71 -4.90
C PHE A 51 4.09 -2.11 -6.12
N SER A 52 3.40 -2.06 -7.27
CA SER A 52 4.02 -1.59 -8.51
C SER A 52 3.08 -0.79 -9.43
N LEU A 53 1.76 -0.92 -9.28
CA LEU A 53 0.80 -0.26 -10.18
C LEU A 53 0.92 1.28 -10.19
N HIS A 54 1.29 1.88 -9.05
CA HIS A 54 1.40 3.34 -8.92
C HIS A 54 2.44 3.94 -9.87
N TYR A 55 3.48 3.21 -10.27
CA TYR A 55 4.46 3.72 -11.24
C TYR A 55 3.85 3.96 -12.63
N ALA A 56 2.75 3.28 -12.99
CA ALA A 56 2.05 3.52 -14.25
C ALA A 56 1.24 4.84 -14.25
N PHE A 57 0.94 5.39 -13.08
CA PHE A 57 0.13 6.61 -12.92
C PHE A 57 0.95 7.91 -13.07
N GLU A 58 2.21 7.81 -13.49
CA GLU A 58 3.02 8.97 -13.91
C GLU A 58 2.33 9.79 -15.02
N SER A 59 1.69 9.11 -15.98
CA SER A 59 0.99 9.77 -17.09
C SER A 59 -0.13 8.89 -17.64
N LEU A 60 -1.10 9.53 -18.32
CA LEU A 60 -2.23 8.81 -18.92
C LEU A 60 -1.77 7.74 -19.94
N PRO A 61 -0.84 8.00 -20.88
CA PRO A 61 -0.41 6.98 -21.82
C PRO A 61 0.18 5.73 -21.17
N LYS A 62 0.98 5.90 -20.10
CA LYS A 62 1.56 4.78 -19.33
C LYS A 62 0.47 3.95 -18.65
N ALA A 63 -0.50 4.60 -18.00
CA ALA A 63 -1.61 3.92 -17.35
C ALA A 63 -2.49 3.16 -18.36
N LEU A 64 -2.86 3.81 -19.48
CA LEU A 64 -3.65 3.17 -20.55
C LEU A 64 -2.93 1.96 -21.13
N GLN A 65 -1.64 2.09 -21.46
CA GLN A 65 -0.86 0.99 -22.01
C GLN A 65 -0.71 -0.17 -21.01
N PHE A 66 -0.54 0.13 -19.71
CA PHE A 66 -0.54 -0.88 -18.66
C PHE A 66 -1.87 -1.67 -18.63
N PHE A 67 -3.01 -0.99 -18.59
CA PHE A 67 -4.32 -1.67 -18.59
C PHE A 67 -4.59 -2.42 -19.88
N LYS A 68 -4.15 -1.91 -21.03
CA LYS A 68 -4.18 -2.63 -22.31
C LYS A 68 -3.39 -3.94 -22.22
N ASN A 69 -2.18 -3.94 -21.67
CA ASN A 69 -1.36 -5.14 -21.48
C ASN A 69 -2.06 -6.16 -20.57
N VAL A 70 -2.56 -5.71 -19.41
CA VAL A 70 -3.28 -6.57 -18.44
C VAL A 70 -4.51 -7.18 -19.08
N SER A 71 -5.36 -6.35 -19.69
CA SER A 71 -6.57 -6.83 -20.35
C SER A 71 -6.20 -7.80 -21.46
N CYS A 72 -5.37 -7.42 -22.43
CA CYS A 72 -5.02 -8.30 -23.56
C CYS A 72 -4.47 -9.66 -23.13
N CYS A 73 -3.71 -9.76 -22.04
CA CYS A 73 -3.16 -11.03 -21.59
C CYS A 73 -4.07 -11.85 -20.66
N LEU A 74 -5.17 -11.30 -20.13
CA LEU A 74 -6.12 -12.06 -19.32
C LEU A 74 -7.13 -12.85 -20.16
N ARG A 75 -7.53 -14.04 -19.71
CA ARG A 75 -8.70 -14.75 -20.27
C ARG A 75 -10.00 -14.06 -19.84
N PRO A 76 -11.09 -14.15 -20.62
CA PRO A 76 -12.43 -13.80 -20.12
C PRO A 76 -12.72 -14.49 -18.80
N GLY A 77 -13.21 -13.74 -17.81
CA GLY A 77 -13.42 -14.21 -16.44
C GLY A 77 -12.15 -14.33 -15.57
N GLY A 78 -10.96 -14.08 -16.11
CA GLY A 78 -9.70 -14.01 -15.35
C GLY A 78 -9.62 -12.79 -14.44
N PHE A 79 -8.68 -12.80 -13.50
CA PHE A 79 -8.57 -11.76 -12.47
C PHE A 79 -7.29 -10.94 -12.58
N PHE A 80 -7.40 -9.64 -12.35
CA PHE A 80 -6.29 -8.76 -12.07
C PHE A 80 -6.35 -8.35 -10.60
N ILE A 81 -5.29 -8.64 -9.83
CA ILE A 81 -5.17 -8.24 -8.42
C ILE A 81 -3.95 -7.34 -8.24
N ALA A 82 -4.07 -6.34 -7.37
CA ALA A 82 -2.96 -5.45 -7.05
C ALA A 82 -3.00 -4.93 -5.61
N THR A 83 -1.83 -4.58 -5.10
CA THR A 83 -1.68 -3.73 -3.91
C THR A 83 -1.24 -2.34 -4.34
N ILE A 84 -1.94 -1.32 -3.85
CA ILE A 84 -1.75 0.08 -4.23
C ILE A 84 -1.62 0.96 -2.98
N PRO A 85 -0.87 2.07 -3.06
CA PRO A 85 -0.94 3.12 -2.06
C PRO A 85 -2.39 3.64 -1.92
N ASN A 86 -2.83 3.83 -0.69
CA ASN A 86 -4.13 4.36 -0.35
C ASN A 86 -4.10 5.88 -0.47
N ALA A 87 -4.50 6.40 -1.63
CA ALA A 87 -4.48 7.83 -1.90
C ALA A 87 -5.31 8.65 -0.90
N TYR A 88 -6.40 8.10 -0.35
CA TYR A 88 -7.19 8.83 0.65
C TYR A 88 -6.39 9.07 1.93
N GLU A 89 -5.68 8.06 2.40
CA GLU A 89 -4.86 8.16 3.61
C GLU A 89 -3.64 9.05 3.39
N ILE A 90 -2.96 8.91 2.25
CA ILE A 90 -1.79 9.72 1.89
C ILE A 90 -2.19 11.20 1.74
N VAL A 91 -3.29 11.50 1.04
CA VAL A 91 -3.78 12.87 0.86
C VAL A 91 -4.27 13.47 2.17
N ARG A 92 -4.94 12.69 3.03
CA ARG A 92 -5.36 13.13 4.37
C ARG A 92 -4.16 13.57 5.20
N ARG A 93 -3.13 12.72 5.32
CA ARG A 93 -1.90 13.03 6.07
C ARG A 93 -1.13 14.19 5.46
N ALA A 94 -1.08 14.29 4.13
CA ALA A 94 -0.46 15.44 3.46
C ALA A 94 -1.16 16.76 3.79
N LYS A 95 -2.50 16.79 3.76
CA LYS A 95 -3.28 17.97 4.13
C LYS A 95 -3.09 18.37 5.59
N GLU A 96 -3.06 17.40 6.50
CA GLU A 96 -2.78 17.63 7.93
C GLU A 96 -1.38 18.19 8.14
N ALA A 97 -0.37 17.62 7.48
CA ALA A 97 1.00 18.12 7.54
C ALA A 97 1.14 19.52 6.96
N TYR A 98 0.46 19.82 5.85
CA TYR A 98 0.41 21.17 5.28
C TYR A 98 -0.22 22.17 6.25
N ALA A 99 -1.38 21.84 6.84
CA ALA A 99 -2.08 22.71 7.77
C ALA A 99 -1.31 22.93 9.09
N ALA A 100 -0.58 21.93 9.57
CA ALA A 100 0.27 22.04 10.76
C ALA A 100 1.54 22.87 10.51
N SER A 101 1.95 23.00 9.25
CA SER A 101 3.06 23.84 8.86
C SER A 101 2.58 25.29 8.89
N ASN A 102 2.83 26.01 10.01
CA ASN A 102 2.57 27.46 10.16
C ASN A 102 3.46 28.29 9.21
N ILE A 103 3.29 28.13 7.90
CA ILE A 103 4.19 28.66 6.88
C ILE A 103 3.86 30.15 6.64
N PRO A 104 4.81 31.07 6.86
CA PRO A 104 4.65 32.45 6.41
C PRO A 104 4.58 32.51 4.88
N GLU A 105 3.66 33.31 4.34
CA GLU A 105 3.32 33.49 2.91
C GLU A 105 4.52 33.79 1.96
N GLN A 106 5.73 34.03 2.48
CA GLN A 106 6.87 34.59 1.73
C GLN A 106 7.99 33.59 1.38
N GLN A 107 7.83 32.29 1.63
CA GLN A 107 8.76 31.26 1.11
C GLN A 107 8.06 30.37 0.08
N SER A 108 8.36 30.62 -1.19
CA SER A 108 7.65 30.13 -2.38
C SER A 108 7.87 28.66 -2.74
N GLU A 109 8.55 27.85 -1.92
CA GLU A 109 8.82 26.44 -2.21
C GLU A 109 8.82 25.64 -0.91
N ASN A 110 7.64 25.22 -0.46
CA ASN A 110 7.56 24.32 0.68
C ASN A 110 6.99 22.97 0.24
N ASP A 111 7.80 21.96 0.45
CA ASP A 111 7.43 20.56 0.30
C ASP A 111 6.58 20.13 1.50
N VAL A 112 5.65 19.22 1.26
CA VAL A 112 4.84 18.62 2.33
C VAL A 112 5.46 17.27 2.66
N THR A 113 5.96 17.15 3.89
CA THR A 113 6.59 15.92 4.37
C THR A 113 5.87 15.41 5.62
N PHE A 114 5.60 14.11 5.66
CA PHE A 114 5.08 13.43 6.84
C PHE A 114 5.61 12.00 6.89
N GLY A 115 5.61 11.42 8.09
CA GLY A 115 6.25 10.14 8.32
C GLY A 115 6.36 9.83 9.81
N ASN A 116 7.14 8.80 10.11
CA ASN A 116 7.53 8.44 11.47
C ASN A 116 9.00 7.94 11.46
N SER A 117 9.42 7.18 12.48
CA SER A 117 10.79 6.68 12.59
C SER A 117 11.22 5.76 11.43
N ILE A 118 10.28 5.06 10.78
CA ILE A 118 10.59 4.03 9.78
C ILE A 118 10.20 4.41 8.35
N TYR A 119 9.35 5.42 8.14
CA TYR A 119 8.98 5.87 6.79
C TYR A 119 8.84 7.38 6.68
N SER A 120 8.99 7.89 5.46
CA SER A 120 8.73 9.28 5.12
C SER A 120 8.12 9.38 3.72
N ILE A 121 7.11 10.25 3.58
CA ILE A 121 6.52 10.66 2.30
C ILE A 121 6.77 12.14 2.13
N ARG A 122 7.32 12.53 0.98
CA ARG A 122 7.57 13.92 0.61
C ARG A 122 6.91 14.26 -0.72
N PHE A 123 5.93 15.16 -0.67
CA PHE A 123 5.40 15.84 -1.86
C PHE A 123 6.19 17.11 -2.11
N ARG A 124 6.78 17.22 -3.31
CA ARG A 124 7.43 18.47 -3.71
C ARG A 124 6.40 19.54 -4.00
N SER A 125 6.77 20.82 -3.87
CA SER A 125 5.87 21.96 -4.16
C SER A 125 5.14 21.86 -5.52
N GLY A 126 5.80 21.33 -6.56
CA GLY A 126 5.21 21.12 -7.89
C GLY A 126 4.25 19.93 -8.01
N SER A 127 4.12 19.08 -6.99
CA SER A 127 3.26 17.90 -6.99
C SER A 127 1.80 18.19 -6.62
N PHE A 128 1.50 19.40 -6.14
CA PHE A 128 0.17 19.84 -5.73
C PHE A 128 -0.04 21.32 -6.04
N SER A 129 -1.30 21.76 -6.06
CA SER A 129 -1.68 23.16 -6.23
C SER A 129 -2.32 23.68 -4.94
N LYS A 130 -2.09 24.96 -4.64
CA LYS A 130 -2.75 25.65 -3.53
C LYS A 130 -4.05 26.27 -4.04
N LEU A 131 -5.13 26.02 -3.31
CA LEU A 131 -6.42 26.65 -3.51
C LEU A 131 -6.62 27.69 -2.43
N VAL A 132 -7.00 28.90 -2.86
CA VAL A 132 -7.51 29.95 -1.98
C VAL A 132 -9.03 29.86 -2.07
N GLU A 133 -9.70 29.59 -0.94
CA GLU A 133 -11.16 29.71 -0.93
C GLU A 133 -11.57 31.17 -1.15
N ASP A 134 -12.41 31.42 -2.15
CA ASP A 134 -12.93 32.75 -2.46
C ASP A 134 -13.73 33.28 -1.25
N PRO A 135 -13.45 34.48 -0.72
CA PRO A 135 -14.08 35.02 0.48
C PRO A 135 -15.59 35.32 0.34
N VAL A 136 -16.21 35.04 -0.81
CA VAL A 136 -17.60 35.42 -1.12
C VAL A 136 -18.64 34.41 -0.59
N ASN A 137 -18.23 33.19 -0.23
CA ASN A 137 -19.14 32.15 0.32
C ASN A 137 -18.80 31.75 1.77
N ALA A 138 -18.04 32.58 2.50
CA ALA A 138 -17.67 32.31 3.88
C ALA A 138 -18.72 32.86 4.86
N ASP A 139 -19.72 32.05 5.21
CA ASP A 139 -20.55 32.26 6.42
C ASP A 139 -19.77 31.98 7.73
N SER A 140 -18.44 31.81 7.65
CA SER A 140 -17.56 31.54 8.79
C SER A 140 -16.57 32.71 9.02
N PRO A 141 -16.48 33.28 10.25
CA PRO A 141 -15.55 34.35 10.59
C PRO A 141 -14.08 33.93 10.77
N THR A 142 -13.68 32.72 10.38
CA THR A 142 -12.35 32.18 10.70
C THR A 142 -11.51 31.92 9.46
N GLY A 143 -10.75 32.92 9.01
CA GLY A 143 -9.52 32.76 8.21
C GLY A 143 -9.66 32.12 6.82
N VAL A 144 -8.85 32.59 5.87
CA VAL A 144 -8.68 31.91 4.59
C VAL A 144 -8.06 30.53 4.87
N SER A 145 -8.79 29.43 4.64
CA SER A 145 -8.23 28.09 4.74
C SER A 145 -7.53 27.74 3.43
N GLU A 146 -6.21 27.88 3.38
CA GLU A 146 -5.43 27.38 2.25
C GLU A 146 -5.54 25.85 2.19
N LEU A 147 -6.06 25.34 1.08
CA LEU A 147 -6.18 23.91 0.83
C LEU A 147 -5.21 23.48 -0.27
N ILE A 148 -4.63 22.29 -0.16
CA ILE A 148 -3.83 21.68 -1.23
C ILE A 148 -4.65 20.67 -2.03
N GLN A 149 -4.44 20.67 -3.35
CA GLN A 149 -5.07 19.75 -4.31
C GLN A 149 -4.02 19.03 -5.15
N PHE A 150 -4.25 17.75 -5.42
CA PHE A 150 -3.34 16.90 -6.20
C PHE A 150 -3.91 16.63 -7.59
N PRO A 151 -3.08 16.56 -8.65
CA PRO A 151 -3.54 16.18 -9.97
C PRO A 151 -3.95 14.70 -10.00
N LEU A 152 -4.83 14.36 -10.94
CA LEU A 152 -5.35 12.99 -11.09
C LEU A 152 -4.30 11.98 -11.56
N LEU A 153 -3.29 12.44 -12.31
CA LEU A 153 -2.15 11.69 -12.82
C LEU A 153 -0.88 12.51 -12.60
N GLY A 154 0.26 11.84 -12.45
CA GLY A 154 1.54 12.52 -12.27
C GLY A 154 1.75 13.17 -10.90
N ALA A 155 0.82 12.96 -9.94
CA ALA A 155 0.96 13.42 -8.56
C ALA A 155 2.07 12.63 -7.84
N ARG A 156 3.31 13.07 -8.03
CA ARG A 156 4.52 12.41 -7.55
C ARG A 156 4.77 12.69 -6.07
N TYR A 157 5.17 11.67 -5.33
CA TYR A 157 5.80 11.81 -4.01
C TYR A 157 7.04 10.93 -3.92
N ASP A 158 8.03 11.38 -3.15
CA ASP A 158 9.19 10.57 -2.82
C ASP A 158 8.83 9.74 -1.57
N PHE A 159 8.90 8.40 -1.67
CA PHE A 159 8.59 7.46 -0.59
C PHE A 159 9.87 6.79 -0.10
N HIS A 160 10.12 6.92 1.20
CA HIS A 160 11.22 6.28 1.90
C HIS A 160 10.65 5.33 2.96
N LEU A 161 11.13 4.09 2.99
CA LEU A 161 10.86 3.08 4.01
C LEU A 161 12.17 2.40 4.39
N GLU A 162 12.52 2.48 5.66
CA GLU A 162 13.78 2.00 6.20
C GLU A 162 14.04 0.53 5.81
N GLY A 163 15.22 0.27 5.23
CA GLY A 163 15.64 -1.08 4.84
C GLY A 163 14.90 -1.68 3.64
N VAL A 164 13.94 -0.97 3.03
CA VAL A 164 13.11 -1.50 1.93
C VAL A 164 13.27 -0.68 0.65
N VAL A 165 12.93 0.61 0.68
CA VAL A 165 12.83 1.41 -0.55
C VAL A 165 13.07 2.89 -0.30
N ASP A 166 13.65 3.54 -1.30
CA ASP A 166 13.72 4.99 -1.43
C ASP A 166 13.46 5.32 -2.90
N CYS A 167 12.20 5.60 -3.25
CA CYS A 167 11.81 5.73 -4.64
C CYS A 167 10.64 6.71 -4.84
N PRO A 168 10.54 7.31 -6.03
CA PRO A 168 9.38 8.12 -6.38
C PRO A 168 8.19 7.26 -6.79
N GLU A 169 7.04 7.57 -6.22
CA GLU A 169 5.76 6.95 -6.53
C GLU A 169 4.74 8.00 -6.99
N PHE A 170 3.56 7.55 -7.44
CA PHE A 170 2.47 8.42 -7.90
C PHE A 170 1.15 8.04 -7.25
N LEU A 171 0.36 9.03 -6.86
CA LEU A 171 -0.97 8.78 -6.29
C LEU A 171 -1.87 8.06 -7.28
N ILE A 172 -2.62 7.07 -6.77
CA ILE A 172 -3.69 6.40 -7.51
C ILE A 172 -5.02 6.83 -6.93
N TYR A 173 -5.73 7.72 -7.62
CA TYR A 173 -7.11 8.05 -7.25
C TYR A 173 -8.05 6.90 -7.63
N PRO A 174 -8.72 6.22 -6.68
CA PRO A 174 -9.44 4.98 -7.00
C PRO A 174 -10.59 5.09 -8.01
N PRO A 175 -11.38 6.18 -8.05
CA PRO A 175 -12.35 6.37 -9.13
C PRO A 175 -11.70 6.43 -10.51
N LEU A 176 -10.58 7.15 -10.67
CA LEU A 176 -9.84 7.16 -11.94
C LEU A 176 -9.31 5.76 -12.29
N LEU A 177 -8.76 5.03 -11.31
CA LEU A 177 -8.33 3.66 -11.49
C LEU A 177 -9.46 2.78 -12.07
N ASN A 178 -10.66 2.89 -11.51
CA ASN A 178 -11.82 2.13 -11.96
C ASN A 178 -12.25 2.51 -13.38
N GLU A 179 -12.25 3.79 -13.73
CA GLU A 179 -12.55 4.27 -15.08
C GLU A 179 -11.55 3.72 -16.11
N LEU A 180 -10.25 3.84 -15.83
CA LEU A 180 -9.19 3.35 -16.73
C LEU A 180 -9.23 1.84 -16.91
N ALA A 181 -9.52 1.09 -15.84
CA ALA A 181 -9.70 -0.36 -15.89
C ALA A 181 -10.95 -0.76 -16.69
N SER A 182 -12.08 -0.09 -16.44
CA SER A 182 -13.36 -0.37 -17.11
C SER A 182 -13.29 -0.10 -18.61
N ALA A 183 -12.59 0.95 -19.03
CA ALA A 183 -12.31 1.23 -20.44
C ALA A 183 -11.58 0.08 -21.17
N HIS A 184 -10.92 -0.82 -20.43
CA HIS A 184 -10.24 -2.00 -20.94
C HIS A 184 -10.98 -3.31 -20.63
N GLY A 185 -12.25 -3.26 -20.26
CA GLY A 185 -13.07 -4.45 -19.96
C GLY A 185 -12.68 -5.16 -18.66
N LEU A 186 -12.11 -4.43 -17.70
CA LEU A 186 -11.83 -4.93 -16.35
C LEU A 186 -12.85 -4.34 -15.38
N VAL A 187 -13.70 -5.18 -14.81
CA VAL A 187 -14.77 -4.78 -13.89
C VAL A 187 -14.27 -4.93 -12.45
N PRO A 188 -14.36 -3.89 -11.59
CA PRO A 188 -13.96 -4.01 -10.19
C PRO A 188 -14.82 -5.06 -9.47
N VAL A 189 -14.16 -5.94 -8.70
CA VAL A 189 -14.84 -6.98 -7.90
C VAL A 189 -15.43 -6.40 -6.63
N SER A 190 -14.73 -5.42 -6.04
CA SER A 190 -15.13 -4.69 -4.85
C SER A 190 -14.52 -3.29 -4.88
N PRO A 191 -14.96 -2.36 -4.03
CA PRO A 191 -14.19 -1.16 -3.72
C PRO A 191 -12.77 -1.54 -3.21
N PRO A 192 -11.79 -0.64 -3.33
CA PRO A 192 -10.48 -0.83 -2.72
C PRO A 192 -10.63 -1.11 -1.21
N LEU A 193 -9.97 -2.16 -0.74
CA LEU A 193 -9.98 -2.53 0.67
C LEU A 193 -8.66 -2.10 1.28
N SER A 194 -8.68 -1.27 2.32
CA SER A 194 -7.45 -0.99 3.08
C SER A 194 -6.87 -2.28 3.64
N PHE A 195 -5.56 -2.32 3.89
CA PHE A 195 -4.93 -3.51 4.46
C PHE A 195 -5.57 -3.90 5.81
N ALA A 196 -5.93 -2.93 6.65
CA ALA A 196 -6.67 -3.18 7.88
C ALA A 196 -8.03 -3.83 7.62
N ALA A 197 -8.81 -3.31 6.66
CA ALA A 197 -10.11 -3.90 6.29
C ALA A 197 -9.93 -5.31 5.72
N PHE A 198 -8.98 -5.50 4.80
CA PHE A 198 -8.68 -6.80 4.20
C PHE A 198 -8.22 -7.83 5.24
N PHE A 199 -7.38 -7.43 6.19
CA PHE A 199 -6.94 -8.26 7.31
C PHE A 199 -8.13 -8.68 8.18
N HIS A 200 -8.96 -7.72 8.59
CA HIS A 200 -10.14 -7.97 9.42
C HIS A 200 -11.12 -8.91 8.71
N GLU A 201 -11.44 -8.65 7.44
CA GLU A 201 -12.31 -9.53 6.65
C GLU A 201 -11.73 -10.94 6.51
N SER A 202 -10.43 -11.05 6.23
CA SER A 202 -9.76 -12.34 6.11
C SER A 202 -9.84 -13.14 7.40
N VAL A 203 -9.49 -12.54 8.54
CA VAL A 203 -9.48 -13.20 9.85
C VAL A 203 -10.90 -13.56 10.31
N CYS A 204 -11.87 -12.68 10.13
CA CYS A 204 -13.23 -12.88 10.65
C CYS A 204 -14.12 -13.75 9.74
N ARG A 205 -13.90 -13.75 8.43
CA ARG A 205 -14.82 -14.40 7.47
C ARG A 205 -14.25 -15.66 6.83
N SER A 206 -12.94 -15.92 6.91
CA SER A 206 -12.37 -17.11 6.29
C SER A 206 -12.84 -18.39 6.99
N ARG A 207 -13.47 -19.28 6.23
CA ARG A 207 -13.93 -20.61 6.67
C ARG A 207 -13.14 -21.75 6.02
N GLY A 208 -11.94 -21.45 5.54
CA GLY A 208 -11.05 -22.43 4.90
C GLY A 208 -10.52 -23.47 5.90
N ILE A 209 -9.91 -24.53 5.35
CA ILE A 209 -9.28 -25.61 6.13
C ILE A 209 -8.15 -25.06 7.02
N GLU A 210 -7.36 -24.13 6.49
CA GLU A 210 -6.35 -23.39 7.26
C GLU A 210 -6.92 -22.03 7.67
N ARG A 211 -6.88 -21.70 8.98
CA ARG A 211 -7.29 -20.39 9.46
C ARG A 211 -6.20 -19.36 9.14
N PRO A 212 -6.54 -18.14 8.69
CA PRO A 212 -5.55 -17.11 8.36
C PRO A 212 -4.58 -16.80 9.50
N LEU A 213 -5.05 -16.84 10.76
CA LEU A 213 -4.21 -16.64 11.93
C LEU A 213 -3.11 -17.71 12.07
N ASP A 214 -3.41 -18.98 11.76
CA ASP A 214 -2.44 -20.06 11.84
C ASP A 214 -1.32 -19.88 10.78
N LEU A 215 -1.66 -19.33 9.61
CA LEU A 215 -0.68 -18.95 8.59
C LEU A 215 0.19 -17.76 9.05
N LEU A 216 -0.41 -16.70 9.60
CA LEU A 216 0.32 -15.53 10.09
C LEU A 216 1.33 -15.89 11.19
N ILE A 217 0.97 -16.82 12.08
CA ILE A 217 1.86 -17.36 13.10
C ILE A 217 3.05 -18.07 12.45
N ARG A 218 2.81 -18.97 11.49
CA ARG A 218 3.89 -19.69 10.78
C ARG A 218 4.80 -18.77 9.96
N MET A 219 4.25 -17.68 9.44
CA MET A 219 5.01 -16.67 8.71
C MET A 219 5.78 -15.73 9.63
N ASN A 220 5.56 -15.80 10.94
CA ASN A 220 6.06 -14.83 11.91
C ASN A 220 5.72 -13.40 11.49
N ALA A 221 4.48 -13.20 11.00
CA ALA A 221 4.03 -11.96 10.38
C ALA A 221 3.66 -10.86 11.39
N LEU A 222 3.49 -11.23 12.66
CA LEU A 222 3.30 -10.33 13.77
C LEU A 222 4.38 -10.62 14.81
N GLU A 223 4.83 -9.57 15.49
CA GLU A 223 5.68 -9.72 16.66
C GLU A 223 4.88 -10.28 17.84
N THR A 224 5.56 -11.09 18.66
CA THR A 224 5.02 -11.53 19.93
C THR A 224 5.25 -10.45 20.98
N TRP A 225 4.21 -9.68 21.28
CA TRP A 225 4.22 -8.67 22.33
C TRP A 225 3.89 -9.28 23.68
N LYS A 226 4.69 -8.94 24.69
CA LYS A 226 4.47 -9.35 26.09
C LYS A 226 3.44 -8.47 26.76
N ASN A 227 2.46 -9.08 27.39
CA ASN A 227 1.57 -8.37 28.32
C ASN A 227 2.34 -7.96 29.59
N PRO A 228 2.55 -6.67 29.88
CA PRO A 228 3.32 -6.20 31.03
C PRO A 228 2.75 -6.62 32.39
N ARG A 229 1.50 -7.09 32.44
CA ARG A 229 0.85 -7.60 33.66
C ARG A 229 1.33 -9.00 34.07
N MET A 230 2.11 -9.67 33.24
CA MET A 230 2.59 -11.02 33.49
C MET A 230 4.12 -11.05 33.68
N SER A 231 4.65 -12.15 34.19
CA SER A 231 6.09 -12.34 34.41
C SER A 231 6.75 -13.11 33.26
N TYR A 232 7.96 -12.72 32.88
CA TYR A 232 8.73 -13.32 31.78
C TYR A 232 10.24 -13.40 32.12
N PRO A 233 11.00 -14.26 31.43
CA PRO A 233 12.46 -14.23 31.47
C PRO A 233 13.03 -12.90 30.96
N GLU A 234 14.22 -12.51 31.46
CA GLU A 234 14.87 -11.23 31.17
C GLU A 234 15.22 -11.02 29.68
N ASN A 235 15.46 -12.09 28.92
CA ASN A 235 16.04 -12.03 27.57
C ASN A 235 15.05 -11.79 26.42
N PHE A 236 13.85 -11.31 26.70
CA PHE A 236 12.84 -11.12 25.66
C PHE A 236 12.60 -9.63 25.48
N LYS A 237 13.07 -9.09 24.36
CA LYS A 237 13.01 -7.66 24.01
C LYS A 237 12.21 -7.51 22.71
N GLN A 238 11.25 -6.59 22.71
CA GLN A 238 10.50 -6.25 21.51
C GLN A 238 11.34 -5.40 20.54
N VAL A 239 10.99 -5.42 19.26
CA VAL A 239 11.72 -4.73 18.17
C VAL A 239 11.80 -3.22 18.46
N ALA A 240 10.65 -2.57 18.62
CA ALA A 240 10.56 -1.15 18.94
C ALA A 240 10.47 -0.87 20.45
N SER A 241 11.11 -1.66 21.32
CA SER A 241 11.00 -1.45 22.78
C SER A 241 11.63 -0.14 23.26
N ASP A 242 12.55 0.42 22.48
CA ASP A 242 13.28 1.64 22.81
C ASP A 242 12.50 2.91 22.36
N GLU A 243 11.41 2.73 21.61
CA GLU A 243 10.53 3.81 21.15
C GLU A 243 9.38 4.06 22.15
N PRO A 244 9.21 5.30 22.64
CA PRO A 244 8.12 5.63 23.54
C PRO A 244 6.75 5.36 22.91
N LYS A 245 5.87 4.67 23.63
CA LYS A 245 4.49 4.38 23.20
C LYS A 245 4.37 3.53 21.92
N ALA A 246 5.44 2.84 21.50
CA ALA A 246 5.42 1.99 20.30
C ALA A 246 4.35 0.88 20.33
N TYR A 247 3.86 0.50 21.52
CA TYR A 247 2.81 -0.51 21.69
C TYR A 247 1.62 -0.01 22.52
N ALA A 248 1.39 1.31 22.56
CA ALA A 248 0.29 1.90 23.36
C ALA A 248 -1.08 1.31 22.99
N HIS A 249 -1.30 0.94 21.72
CA HIS A 249 -2.52 0.26 21.26
C HIS A 249 -2.70 -1.14 21.88
N ALA A 250 -1.61 -1.90 22.04
CA ALA A 250 -1.65 -3.22 22.68
C ALA A 250 -1.90 -3.10 24.19
N GLU A 251 -1.29 -2.11 24.84
CA GLU A 251 -1.54 -1.78 26.25
C GLU A 251 -3.00 -1.37 26.47
N GLN A 252 -3.53 -0.49 25.62
CA GLN A 252 -4.93 -0.09 25.65
C GLN A 252 -5.85 -1.29 25.47
N ARG A 253 -5.58 -2.17 24.50
CA ARG A 253 -6.40 -3.37 24.27
C ARG A 253 -6.43 -4.31 25.48
N VAL A 254 -5.29 -4.50 26.15
CA VAL A 254 -5.19 -5.29 27.40
C VAL A 254 -5.97 -4.66 28.56
N ASN A 255 -6.16 -3.34 28.56
CA ASN A 255 -6.98 -2.65 29.56
C ASN A 255 -8.48 -2.83 29.29
N GLU A 256 -8.89 -2.77 28.03
CA GLU A 256 -10.30 -2.77 27.62
C GLU A 256 -10.91 -4.17 27.47
N ASP A 257 -10.13 -5.14 26.99
CA ASP A 257 -10.62 -6.49 26.65
C ASP A 257 -10.19 -7.53 27.70
N GLU A 258 -11.16 -8.22 28.30
CA GLU A 258 -10.94 -9.21 29.35
C GLU A 258 -10.14 -10.43 28.88
N ALA A 259 -10.35 -10.89 27.64
CA ALA A 259 -9.61 -12.02 27.09
C ALA A 259 -8.15 -11.64 26.85
N CYS A 260 -7.90 -10.43 26.31
CA CYS A 260 -6.55 -9.90 26.15
C CYS A 260 -5.86 -9.67 27.49
N ARG A 261 -6.59 -9.21 28.51
CA ARG A 261 -6.06 -8.94 29.85
C ARG A 261 -5.39 -10.15 30.49
N HIS A 262 -5.97 -11.33 30.30
CA HIS A 262 -5.47 -12.59 30.85
C HIS A 262 -4.50 -13.33 29.91
N SER A 263 -4.31 -12.85 28.68
CA SER A 263 -3.34 -13.44 27.76
C SER A 263 -1.91 -13.07 28.16
N LYS A 264 -1.00 -14.05 28.10
CA LYS A 264 0.44 -13.81 28.26
C LYS A 264 1.03 -13.10 27.04
N PHE A 265 0.56 -13.42 25.85
CA PHE A 265 1.15 -12.87 24.63
C PHE A 265 0.06 -12.37 23.69
N LEU A 266 0.37 -11.32 22.96
CA LEU A 266 -0.45 -10.81 21.86
C LEU A 266 0.41 -10.75 20.60
N GLY A 267 -0.20 -11.06 19.45
CA GLY A 267 0.41 -10.78 18.15
C GLY A 267 0.11 -9.34 17.74
N THR A 268 1.13 -8.52 17.58
CA THR A 268 1.01 -7.16 17.04
C THR A 268 2.31 -6.76 16.35
N ILE A 269 2.34 -5.60 15.73
CA ILE A 269 3.54 -4.87 15.34
C ILE A 269 3.56 -3.51 16.07
N SER A 270 4.64 -2.76 15.93
CA SER A 270 4.75 -1.42 16.50
C SER A 270 3.77 -0.43 15.85
N GLN A 271 3.49 0.67 16.55
CA GLN A 271 2.66 1.76 16.05
C GLN A 271 3.23 2.33 14.73
N ALA A 272 4.56 2.45 14.63
CA ALA A 272 5.22 2.96 13.45
C ALA A 272 4.99 2.06 12.23
N GLU A 273 5.07 0.74 12.40
CA GLU A 273 4.78 -0.26 11.36
C GLU A 273 3.30 -0.30 10.98
N TRP A 274 2.39 -0.18 11.96
CA TRP A 274 0.95 -0.08 11.68
C TRP A 274 0.62 1.14 10.83
N GLU A 275 1.25 2.28 11.07
CA GLU A 275 1.06 3.48 10.27
C GLU A 275 1.47 3.29 8.81
N VAL A 276 2.51 2.51 8.54
CA VAL A 276 2.97 2.15 7.18
C VAL A 276 1.99 1.18 6.50
N ILE A 277 1.59 0.11 7.19
CA ILE A 277 0.66 -0.88 6.63
C ILE A 277 -0.66 -0.25 6.21
N ASN A 278 -1.12 0.75 6.96
CA ASN A 278 -2.36 1.47 6.66
C ASN A 278 -2.26 2.44 5.46
N LEU A 279 -1.06 2.64 4.89
CA LEU A 279 -0.87 3.38 3.64
C LEU A 279 -1.26 2.56 2.40
N TYR A 280 -1.70 1.31 2.54
CA TYR A 280 -1.98 0.44 1.39
C TYR A 280 -3.41 -0.08 1.33
N SER A 281 -3.82 -0.41 0.11
CA SER A 281 -5.09 -1.03 -0.21
C SER A 281 -4.90 -2.18 -1.21
N VAL A 282 -5.80 -3.15 -1.15
CA VAL A 282 -5.94 -4.25 -2.11
C VAL A 282 -7.05 -3.88 -3.09
N VAL A 283 -6.82 -4.13 -4.38
CA VAL A 283 -7.82 -4.02 -5.44
C VAL A 283 -7.87 -5.30 -6.26
N ALA A 284 -9.06 -5.63 -6.76
CA ALA A 284 -9.27 -6.77 -7.62
C ALA A 284 -10.27 -6.42 -8.73
N PHE A 285 -9.96 -6.84 -9.95
CA PHE A 285 -10.78 -6.67 -11.14
C PHE A 285 -10.96 -8.02 -11.83
N ARG A 286 -12.12 -8.20 -12.46
CA ARG A 286 -12.43 -9.36 -13.29
C ARG A 286 -12.51 -8.93 -14.75
N ARG A 287 -11.83 -9.65 -15.64
CA ARG A 287 -11.97 -9.51 -17.09
C ARG A 287 -13.40 -9.90 -17.49
N ALA A 288 -14.12 -8.97 -18.12
CA ALA A 288 -15.42 -9.25 -18.72
C ALA A 288 -15.33 -10.35 -19.79
#